data_AF-A0A521G0W5-F1
#
_entry.id   AF-A0A521G0W5-F1
#
_cell.length_a   1.000
_cell.length_b   1.000
_cell.length_c   1.000
_cell.angle_alpha   90.00
_cell.angle_beta   90.00
_cell.angle_gamma   90.00
#
_symmetry.space_group_name_H-M   'P 1'
#
loop_
_entity.id
_entity.type
_entity.pdbx_description
1 polymer ?
#
loop_
_entity_poly.entity_id
_entity_poly.type
_entity_poly.pdbx_seq_one_letter_code
_entity_poly.pdbx_strand_id
1 'polypeptide(L)'
;MSNEEIRFLPFDEASQLVGAIQEEEDVDDPDHRIFTVYSKDDRELCWFDFDEVVKDVKPVKGDKGREQVTEYILHRIPDWVLDL
;
A
#
# COMPACT_ATOMS: atom_id res chain seq x y z
N MET A 1 -19.97 10.38 -12.81
CA MET A 1 -18.68 10.11 -12.15
C MET A 1 -18.11 8.92 -12.88
N SER A 2 -17.13 9.14 -13.76
CA SER A 2 -16.60 8.09 -14.63
C SER A 2 -16.11 6.93 -13.76
N ASN A 3 -16.62 5.74 -14.03
CA ASN A 3 -16.16 4.50 -13.39
C ASN A 3 -14.79 4.16 -13.99
N GLU A 4 -13.77 4.95 -13.63
CA GLU A 4 -12.39 4.67 -13.98
C GLU A 4 -12.04 3.37 -13.28
N GLU A 5 -11.96 2.28 -14.06
CA GLU A 5 -11.47 1.00 -13.55
C GLU A 5 -10.09 1.25 -12.97
N ILE A 6 -9.95 1.07 -11.66
CA ILE A 6 -8.67 1.16 -10.98
C ILE A 6 -7.77 0.08 -11.59
N ARG A 7 -6.71 0.52 -12.26
CA ARG A 7 -5.69 -0.36 -12.81
C ARG A 7 -4.53 -0.44 -11.83
N PHE A 8 -3.95 -1.61 -11.76
CA PHE A 8 -2.82 -1.89 -10.88
C PHE A 8 -1.58 -2.21 -11.71
N LEU A 9 -0.43 -1.82 -11.19
CA LEU A 9 0.85 -2.17 -11.77
C LEU A 9 1.08 -3.69 -11.68
N PRO A 10 1.81 -4.27 -12.65
CA PRO A 10 2.37 -5.61 -12.47
C PRO A 10 3.22 -5.67 -11.21
N PHE A 11 3.19 -6.81 -10.52
CA PHE A 11 3.93 -7.01 -9.26
C PHE A 11 5.42 -6.67 -9.38
N ASP A 12 6.06 -7.06 -10.50
CA ASP A 12 7.48 -6.80 -10.73
C ASP A 12 7.79 -5.30 -10.83
N GLU A 13 6.90 -4.52 -11.45
CA GLU A 13 7.05 -3.06 -11.54
C GLU A 13 6.80 -2.40 -10.18
N ALA A 14 5.74 -2.81 -9.47
CA ALA A 14 5.45 -2.33 -8.12
C ALA A 14 6.63 -2.59 -7.16
N SER A 15 7.20 -3.80 -7.18
CA SER A 15 8.39 -4.19 -6.40
C SER A 15 9.62 -3.36 -6.74
N GLN A 16 9.77 -2.93 -8.00
CA GLN A 16 10.87 -2.07 -8.41
C GLN A 16 10.66 -0.61 -8.02
N LEU A 17 9.42 -0.13 -7.94
CA LEU A 17 9.08 1.23 -7.61
C LEU A 17 9.05 1.49 -6.10
N VAL A 18 8.41 0.60 -5.35
CA VAL A 18 8.21 0.73 -3.91
C VAL A 18 9.53 0.57 -3.18
N GLY A 19 9.84 1.53 -2.31
CA GLY A 19 11.00 1.55 -1.44
C GLY A 19 10.66 1.11 -0.02
N ALA A 20 9.52 1.57 0.51
CA ALA A 20 9.07 1.25 1.85
C ALA A 20 7.54 1.24 1.93
N ILE A 21 7.01 0.42 2.83
CA ILE A 21 5.62 0.48 3.28
C ILE A 21 5.68 0.71 4.79
N GLN A 22 5.17 1.84 5.23
CA GLN A 22 5.19 2.24 6.63
C GLN A 22 3.77 2.28 7.17
N GLU A 23 3.64 1.96 8.45
CA GLU A 23 2.38 2.09 9.15
C GLU A 23 2.39 3.41 9.90
N GLU A 24 1.43 4.28 9.58
CA GLU A 24 1.35 5.65 10.06
C GLU A 24 -0.05 5.94 10.58
N GLU A 25 -0.18 7.00 11.39
CA GLU A 25 -1.47 7.56 11.77
C GLU A 25 -2.00 8.38 10.59
N ASP A 26 -3.30 8.28 10.32
CA ASP A 26 -3.94 9.17 9.35
C ASP A 26 -3.80 10.62 9.85
N VAL A 27 -3.41 11.51 8.95
CA VAL A 27 -3.20 12.94 9.25
C VAL A 27 -4.50 13.61 9.71
N ASP A 28 -5.63 13.14 9.20
CA ASP A 28 -6.95 13.70 9.52
C ASP A 28 -7.64 13.01 10.71
N ASP A 29 -7.26 11.76 11.02
CA ASP A 29 -7.83 10.97 12.13
C ASP A 29 -6.75 10.16 12.89
N PRO A 30 -6.29 10.63 14.06
CA PRO A 30 -5.26 9.95 14.85
C PRO A 30 -5.66 8.57 15.38
N ASP A 31 -6.96 8.27 15.45
CA ASP A 31 -7.45 6.94 15.85
C ASP A 31 -7.49 5.96 14.66
N HIS A 32 -7.19 6.44 13.45
CA HIS A 32 -7.12 5.66 12.22
C HIS A 32 -5.67 5.44 11.79
N ARG A 33 -5.36 4.20 11.38
CA ARG A 33 -4.02 3.83 10.88
C ARG A 33 -4.09 3.54 9.41
N ILE A 34 -3.02 3.87 8.71
CA ILE A 34 -2.86 3.61 7.28
C ILE A 34 -1.51 2.96 7.01
N PHE A 35 -1.43 2.25 5.88
CA PHE A 35 -0.17 1.84 5.29
C PHE A 35 0.22 2.83 4.19
N THR A 36 1.19 3.69 4.49
CA THR A 36 1.75 4.64 3.53
C THR A 36 2.84 3.97 2.71
N VAL A 37 2.70 4.01 1.38
CA VAL A 37 3.63 3.43 0.42
C VAL A 37 4.54 4.52 -0.11
N TYR A 38 5.84 4.34 0.07
CA TYR A 38 6.88 5.24 -0.41
C TYR A 38 7.66 4.60 -1.57
N SER A 39 8.08 5.43 -2.51
CA SER A 39 9.00 5.05 -3.58
C SER A 39 10.43 4.89 -3.03
N LYS A 40 11.32 4.33 -3.86
CA LYS A 40 12.76 4.28 -3.54
C LYS A 40 13.43 5.64 -3.42
N ASP A 41 12.80 6.68 -3.95
CA ASP A 41 13.26 8.07 -3.84
C ASP A 41 12.58 8.81 -2.67
N ASP A 42 12.02 8.07 -1.70
CA ASP A 42 11.39 8.60 -0.48
C ASP A 42 10.19 9.52 -0.75
N ARG A 43 9.47 9.27 -1.85
CA ARG A 43 8.23 9.98 -2.19
C ARG A 43 7.03 9.13 -1.84
N GLU A 44 6.04 9.73 -1.19
CA GLU A 44 4.74 9.09 -0.99
C GLU A 44 4.07 8.81 -2.34
N LEU A 45 3.67 7.56 -2.55
CA LEU A 45 3.00 7.10 -3.77
C LEU A 45 1.49 6.96 -3.55
N CYS A 46 1.09 6.25 -2.49
CA CYS A 46 -0.30 5.99 -2.16
C CYS A 46 -0.41 5.48 -0.72
N TRP A 47 -1.63 5.36 -0.21
CA TRP A 47 -1.93 4.80 1.10
C TRP A 47 -3.03 3.75 1.02
N PHE A 48 -3.05 2.86 2.01
CA PHE A 48 -4.10 1.85 2.20
C PHE A 48 -4.63 1.90 3.61
N ASP A 49 -5.93 1.73 3.78
CA ASP A 49 -6.57 1.59 5.08
C ASP A 49 -6.03 0.35 5.82
N PHE A 50 -5.58 0.52 7.06
CA PHE A 50 -4.99 -0.57 7.84
C PHE A 50 -6.00 -1.67 8.12
N ASP A 51 -7.21 -1.32 8.54
CA ASP A 51 -8.24 -2.27 8.95
C ASP A 51 -8.74 -3.09 7.76
N GLU A 52 -8.86 -2.47 6.58
CA GLU A 52 -9.22 -3.17 5.35
C GLU A 52 -8.14 -4.19 4.95
N VAL A 53 -6.87 -3.77 4.90
CA VAL A 53 -5.76 -4.66 4.54
C VAL A 53 -5.64 -5.82 5.53
N VAL A 54 -5.72 -5.54 6.84
CA VAL A 54 -5.63 -6.58 7.88
C VAL A 54 -6.81 -7.54 7.80
N LYS A 55 -8.01 -7.07 7.49
CA LYS A 55 -9.21 -7.91 7.34
C LYS A 55 -9.12 -8.84 6.14
N ASP A 56 -8.56 -8.38 5.04
CA ASP A 56 -8.40 -9.15 3.81
C ASP A 56 -7.25 -10.18 3.93
N VAL A 57 -6.10 -9.75 4.42
CA VAL A 57 -4.89 -10.57 4.51
C VAL A 57 -4.94 -11.55 5.68
N LYS A 58 -5.55 -11.13 6.80
CA LYS A 58 -5.51 -11.84 8.09
C LYS A 58 -4.09 -12.27 8.47
N PRO A 59 -3.15 -11.30 8.57
CA PRO A 59 -1.73 -11.59 8.71
C PRO A 59 -1.44 -12.34 10.01
N VAL A 60 -0.51 -13.29 9.94
CA VAL A 60 -0.01 -13.98 11.14
C VAL A 60 0.87 -13.04 11.97
N LYS A 61 1.07 -13.32 13.26
CA LYS A 61 1.99 -12.51 14.08
C LYS A 61 3.44 -12.67 13.65
N GLY A 62 4.21 -11.57 13.73
CA GLY A 62 5.64 -11.54 13.43
C GLY A 62 5.95 -11.21 11.97
N ASP A 63 7.19 -11.48 11.56
CA ASP A 63 7.71 -11.04 10.25
C ASP A 63 6.92 -11.61 9.06
N LYS A 64 6.42 -12.85 9.19
CA LYS A 64 5.57 -13.47 8.16
C LYS A 64 4.28 -12.68 7.90
N GLY A 65 3.69 -12.06 8.93
CA GLY A 65 2.51 -11.22 8.73
C GLY A 65 2.81 -9.96 7.95
N ARG A 66 3.97 -9.36 8.21
CA ARG A 66 4.44 -8.19 7.48
C ARG A 66 4.68 -8.54 6.01
N GLU A 67 5.32 -9.66 5.73
CA GLU A 67 5.53 -10.15 4.35
C GLU A 67 4.19 -10.32 3.61
N GLN A 68 3.19 -10.92 4.25
CA GLN A 68 1.85 -11.09 3.66
C GLN A 68 1.16 -9.75 3.34
N VAL A 69 1.28 -8.77 4.24
CA VAL A 69 0.74 -7.41 4.02
C VAL A 69 1.47 -6.72 2.88
N THR A 70 2.80 -6.77 2.87
CA THR A 70 3.63 -6.20 1.81
C THR A 70 3.27 -6.79 0.44
N GLU A 71 3.17 -8.12 0.34
CA GLU A 71 2.79 -8.80 -0.91
C GLU A 71 1.39 -8.39 -1.38
N TYR A 72 0.42 -8.32 -0.46
CA TYR A 72 -0.95 -7.86 -0.76
C TYR A 72 -0.97 -6.45 -1.34
N ILE A 73 -0.21 -5.53 -0.75
CA ILE A 73 -0.11 -4.13 -1.16
C ILE A 73 0.59 -4.02 -2.53
N LEU A 74 1.69 -4.74 -2.74
CA LEU A 74 2.42 -4.74 -4.02
C LEU A 74 1.56 -5.20 -5.20
N HIS A 75 0.62 -6.11 -4.97
CA HIS A 75 -0.36 -6.53 -5.99
C HIS A 75 -1.46 -5.50 -6.28
N ARG A 76 -1.53 -4.41 -5.52
CA ARG A 76 -2.59 -3.40 -5.57
C ARG A 76 -2.06 -1.98 -5.71
N ILE A 77 -0.78 -1.81 -6.04
CA ILE A 77 -0.24 -0.49 -6.34
C ILE A 77 -0.93 0.04 -7.60
N PRO A 78 -1.65 1.17 -7.53
CA PRO A 78 -2.33 1.73 -8.68
C PRO A 78 -1.35 2.19 -9.76
N ASP A 79 -1.74 2.20 -11.03
CA ASP A 79 -0.86 2.67 -12.11
C ASP A 79 -0.66 4.19 -12.14
N TRP A 80 -1.63 4.97 -11.62
CA TRP A 80 -1.54 6.44 -11.54
C TRP A 80 -0.38 6.95 -10.67
N VAL A 81 0.23 6.09 -9.83
CA VAL A 81 1.42 6.47 -9.05
C VAL A 81 2.63 6.79 -9.94
N LEU A 82 2.61 6.37 -11.22
CA LEU A 82 3.65 6.69 -12.21
C LEU A 82 3.56 8.13 -12.71
N ASP A 83 2.43 8.82 -12.50
CA ASP A 83 2.17 10.18 -12.97
C ASP A 83 2.44 11.27 -11.89
N LEU A 84 2.95 10.88 -10.71
CA LEU A 84 3.25 11.76 -9.57
C LEU A 84 4.55 12.58 -9.68
#